data_AF-A0A968ZYZ3-F1
#
_entry.id   AF-A0A968ZYZ3-F1
#
_cell.length_a   1.000
_cell.length_b   1.000
_cell.length_c   1.000
_cell.angle_alpha   90.00
_cell.angle_beta   90.00
_cell.angle_gamma   90.00
#
_symmetry.space_group_name_H-M   'P 1'
#
loop_
_entity.id
_entity.type
_entity.pdbx_description
1 polymer ?
#
loop_
_entity_poly.entity_id
_entity_poly.type
_entity_poly.pdbx_seq_one_letter_code
_entity_poly.pdbx_strand_id
1 'polypeptide(L)'
;MGKAGKALREVLKIHGISQNKLAVTMGINRSTVHQWVNEVSDPLAEAVAEIVSALYRLDQTAAKDFMLRYLDPTIQALFPEILGGS
;
A
#
# COMPACT_ATOMS: atom_id res chain seq x y z
N MET A 1 -15.28 4.17 -0.91
CA MET A 1 -14.29 3.10 -0.67
C MET A 1 -13.25 3.18 -1.75
N GLY A 2 -12.10 3.75 -1.45
CA GLY A 2 -11.02 3.96 -2.41
C GLY A 2 -10.15 2.72 -2.57
N LYS A 3 -9.51 2.67 -3.73
CA LYS A 3 -8.69 1.54 -4.17
C LYS A 3 -7.47 1.30 -3.26
N ALA A 4 -6.96 2.36 -2.64
CA ALA A 4 -5.78 2.32 -1.78
C ALA A 4 -6.02 1.55 -0.46
N GLY A 5 -7.13 1.80 0.25
CA GLY A 5 -7.43 1.10 1.50
C GLY A 5 -7.58 -0.42 1.31
N LYS A 6 -8.24 -0.83 0.21
CA LYS A 6 -8.38 -2.25 -0.18
C LYS A 6 -7.05 -2.88 -0.55
N ALA A 7 -6.25 -2.21 -1.38
CA ALA A 7 -4.91 -2.70 -1.75
C ALA A 7 -4.03 -2.87 -0.49
N LEU A 8 -4.06 -1.89 0.42
CA LEU A 8 -3.29 -1.94 1.66
C LEU A 8 -3.72 -3.11 2.54
N ARG A 9 -5.03 -3.31 2.75
CA ARG A 9 -5.55 -4.44 3.54
C ARG A 9 -5.02 -5.77 3.03
N GLU A 10 -5.12 -6.01 1.72
CA GLU A 10 -4.69 -7.28 1.13
C GLU A 10 -3.19 -7.50 1.23
N VAL A 11 -2.38 -6.46 0.99
CA VAL A 11 -0.91 -6.56 1.09
C VAL A 11 -0.48 -6.85 2.53
N LEU A 12 -1.02 -6.13 3.51
CA LEU A 12 -0.69 -6.37 4.91
C LEU A 12 -1.02 -7.81 5.33
N LYS A 13 -2.14 -8.35 4.84
CA LYS A 13 -2.55 -9.73 5.09
C LYS A 13 -1.62 -10.74 4.42
N ILE A 14 -1.32 -10.58 3.13
CA ILE A 14 -0.51 -11.52 2.35
C ILE A 14 0.93 -11.59 2.86
N HIS A 15 1.51 -10.44 3.21
CA HIS A 15 2.90 -10.34 3.66
C HIS A 15 3.06 -10.47 5.18
N GLY A 16 1.97 -10.72 5.93
CA GLY A 16 2.02 -10.84 7.39
C GLY A 16 2.49 -9.56 8.10
N ILE A 17 2.27 -8.39 7.51
CA ILE A 17 2.68 -7.10 8.07
C ILE A 17 1.54 -6.57 8.95
N SER A 18 1.81 -6.37 10.23
CA SER A 18 0.80 -5.79 11.13
C SER A 18 0.59 -4.29 10.85
N GLN A 19 -0.64 -3.80 11.05
CA GLN A 19 -0.98 -2.37 10.94
C GLN A 19 -0.08 -1.50 11.82
N ASN A 20 0.27 -1.99 13.02
CA ASN A 20 1.16 -1.28 13.94
C ASN A 20 2.59 -1.19 13.39
N LYS A 21 3.10 -2.27 12.77
CA LYS A 21 4.44 -2.28 12.17
C LYS A 21 4.52 -1.24 11.03
N LEU A 22 3.49 -1.16 10.19
CA LEU A 22 3.40 -0.12 9.16
C LEU A 22 3.35 1.28 9.79
N ALA A 23 2.48 1.51 10.76
CA ALA A 23 2.32 2.81 11.41
C ALA A 23 3.62 3.33 12.03
N VAL A 24 4.34 2.47 12.78
CA VAL A 24 5.65 2.81 13.36
C VAL A 24 6.67 3.14 12.26
N THR A 25 6.69 2.37 11.18
CA THR A 25 7.61 2.59 10.05
C THR A 25 7.31 3.89 9.31
N MET A 26 6.04 4.32 9.26
CA MET A 26 5.59 5.58 8.69
C MET A 26 5.70 6.76 9.67
N GLY A 27 5.96 6.52 10.96
CA GLY A 27 5.98 7.58 11.97
C GLY A 27 4.61 8.19 12.27
N ILE A 28 3.51 7.47 12.02
CA ILE A 28 2.14 7.95 12.20
C ILE A 28 1.38 7.16 13.27
N ASN A 29 0.19 7.64 13.66
CA ASN A 29 -0.67 6.93 14.59
C ASN A 29 -1.23 5.64 13.98
N ARG A 30 -1.21 4.54 14.73
CA ARG A 30 -1.84 3.27 14.33
C ARG A 30 -3.32 3.41 13.98
N SER A 31 -4.04 4.35 14.61
CA SER A 31 -5.46 4.59 14.33
C SER A 31 -5.69 5.08 12.90
N THR A 32 -4.74 5.82 12.34
CA THR A 32 -4.78 6.26 10.94
C THR A 32 -4.69 5.08 9.99
N VAL A 33 -3.73 4.17 10.21
CA VAL A 33 -3.62 2.92 9.42
C VAL A 33 -4.87 2.05 9.59
N HIS A 34 -5.40 1.95 10.82
CA HIS A 34 -6.64 1.23 11.08
C HIS A 34 -7.82 1.80 10.31
N GLN A 35 -7.96 3.12 10.22
CA GLN A 35 -9.02 3.75 9.42
C GLN A 35 -8.89 3.40 7.94
N TRP A 36 -7.69 3.44 7.38
CA TRP A 36 -7.45 3.06 5.97
C TRP A 36 -7.75 1.59 5.71
N VAL A 37 -7.25 0.70 6.57
CA VAL A 37 -7.45 -0.75 6.41
C VAL A 37 -8.91 -1.15 6.61
N ASN A 38 -9.68 -0.43 7.43
CA ASN A 38 -11.12 -0.68 7.61
C ASN A 38 -12.01 0.19 6.71
N GLU A 39 -11.43 0.89 5.72
CA GLU A 39 -12.16 1.71 4.75
C GLU A 39 -13.04 2.81 5.40
N VAL A 40 -12.65 3.28 6.60
CA VAL A 40 -13.28 4.43 7.28
C VAL A 40 -12.88 5.73 6.58
N SER A 41 -11.64 5.80 6.12
CA SER A 41 -11.11 6.87 5.28
C SER A 41 -10.11 6.27 4.29
N ASP A 42 -9.81 6.97 3.20
CA ASP A 42 -8.75 6.57 2.27
C ASP A 42 -7.48 7.39 2.54
N PRO A 43 -6.28 6.80 2.34
CA PRO A 43 -5.05 7.58 2.33
C PRO A 43 -5.06 8.57 1.17
N LEU A 44 -4.61 9.80 1.42
CA LEU A 44 -4.39 10.83 0.40
C LEU A 44 -3.14 10.49 -0.44
N ALA A 45 -2.97 11.20 -1.57
CA ALA A 45 -1.86 10.94 -2.50
C ALA A 45 -0.47 10.93 -1.83
N GLU A 46 -0.20 11.87 -0.93
CA GLU A 46 1.05 11.90 -0.16
C GLU A 46 1.21 10.67 0.75
N ALA A 47 0.15 10.27 1.44
CA ALA A 47 0.14 9.07 2.27
C ALA A 47 0.35 7.79 1.44
N VAL A 48 -0.12 7.74 0.19
CA VAL A 48 0.13 6.60 -0.71
C VAL A 48 1.62 6.47 -1.01
N ALA A 49 2.33 7.57 -1.29
CA ALA A 49 3.78 7.53 -1.50
C ALA A 49 4.55 7.09 -0.24
N GLU A 50 4.11 7.54 0.93
CA GLU A 50 4.68 7.12 2.21
C GLU A 50 4.40 5.65 2.54
N ILE A 51 3.21 5.14 2.19
CA ILE A 51 2.87 3.70 2.30
C ILE A 51 3.84 2.87 1.46
N VAL A 52 4.06 3.24 0.20
CA VAL A 52 5.00 2.53 -0.69
C VAL A 52 6.40 2.52 -0.10
N SER A 53 6.88 3.68 0.37
CA SER A 53 8.20 3.82 0.97
C SER A 53 8.35 2.99 2.25
N ALA A 54 7.34 2.98 3.12
CA ALA A 54 7.35 2.20 4.35
C ALA A 54 7.26 0.69 4.07
N LEU A 55 6.41 0.27 3.14
CA LEU A 55 6.35 -1.12 2.69
C LEU A 55 7.68 -1.54 2.09
N TYR A 56 8.34 -0.71 1.28
CA TYR A 56 9.63 -1.05 0.67
C TYR A 56 10.72 -1.30 1.72
N ARG A 57 10.73 -0.52 2.81
CA ARG A 57 11.61 -0.74 3.97
C ARG A 57 11.30 -2.04 4.73
N LEU A 58 10.03 -2.46 4.74
CA LEU A 58 9.57 -3.65 5.49
C LEU A 58 9.70 -4.95 4.68
N ASP A 59 9.33 -4.90 3.41
CA ASP A 59 9.32 -5.97 2.42
C ASP A 59 9.15 -5.35 1.02
N GLN A 60 10.20 -5.44 0.20
CA GLN A 60 10.19 -4.87 -1.16
C GLN A 60 9.11 -5.50 -2.04
N THR A 61 8.76 -6.76 -1.81
CA THR A 61 7.69 -7.46 -2.56
C THR A 61 6.33 -6.89 -2.18
N ALA A 62 6.12 -6.58 -0.89
CA ALA A 62 4.88 -5.96 -0.41
C ALA A 62 4.65 -4.58 -1.04
N ALA A 63 5.70 -3.79 -1.22
CA ALA A 63 5.61 -2.49 -1.89
C ALA A 63 5.19 -2.64 -3.36
N LYS A 64 5.80 -3.60 -4.09
CA LYS A 64 5.44 -3.90 -5.47
C LYS A 64 3.98 -4.37 -5.58
N ASP A 65 3.57 -5.29 -4.72
CA ASP A 65 2.21 -5.82 -4.70
C ASP A 65 1.18 -4.73 -4.38
N PHE A 66 1.50 -3.81 -3.47
CA PHE A 66 0.65 -2.66 -3.19
C PHE A 66 0.46 -1.80 -4.44
N MET A 67 1.53 -1.47 -5.16
CA MET A 67 1.44 -0.70 -6.40
C MET A 67 0.64 -1.40 -7.48
N LEU A 68 0.85 -2.71 -7.68
CA LEU A 68 0.09 -3.50 -8.65
C LEU A 68 -1.41 -3.56 -8.33
N ARG A 69 -1.77 -3.61 -7.04
CA ARG A 69 -3.18 -3.62 -6.60
C ARG A 69 -3.82 -2.24 -6.63
N TYR A 70 -3.04 -1.20 -6.33
CA TYR A 70 -3.52 0.18 -6.26
C TYR A 70 -3.64 0.84 -7.64
N LEU A 71 -2.67 0.64 -8.53
CA LEU A 71 -2.66 1.30 -9.84
C LEU A 71 -3.74 0.76 -10.76
N ASP A 72 -4.30 1.64 -11.57
CA ASP A 72 -5.28 1.27 -12.60
C ASP A 72 -4.67 0.31 -13.63
N PRO A 73 -5.41 -0.72 -14.08
CA PRO A 73 -4.95 -1.58 -15.18
C PRO A 73 -4.52 -0.80 -16.42
N THR A 74 -5.12 0.36 -16.71
CA THR A 74 -4.68 1.23 -17.80
C THR A 74 -3.27 1.78 -17.56
N ILE A 75 -2.92 2.17 -16.32
CA ILE A 75 -1.55 2.60 -16.00
C ILE A 75 -0.57 1.44 -16.14
N GLN A 76 -0.98 0.23 -15.74
CA GLN A 76 -0.14 -0.97 -15.90
C GLN A 76 0.12 -1.29 -17.37
N ALA A 77 -0.90 -1.15 -18.23
CA ALA A 77 -0.79 -1.35 -19.66
C ALA A 77 0.10 -0.29 -20.35
N LEU A 78 0.15 0.94 -19.82
CA LEU A 78 1.01 2.00 -20.34
C LEU A 78 2.49 1.83 -19.94
N PHE A 79 2.77 1.16 -18.83
CA PHE A 79 4.12 0.98 -18.30
C PHE A 79 4.43 -0.48 -17.91
N PRO A 80 4.38 -1.43 -18.87
CA PRO A 80 4.50 -2.85 -18.57
C PRO A 80 5.88 -3.23 -18.00
N GLU A 81 6.96 -2.59 -18.48
CA GLU A 81 8.34 -2.93 -18.07
C GLU A 81 8.70 -2.42 -16.67
N ILE A 82 7.94 -1.48 -16.12
CA ILE A 82 8.21 -0.87 -14.81
C ILE A 82 7.48 -1.65 -13.71
N LEU A 83 6.38 -2.32 -14.03
CA LEU A 83 5.48 -2.95 -13.05
C LEU A 83 5.39 -4.48 -13.19
N GLY A 84 5.54 -5.03 -14.41
CA GLY A 84 5.68 -6.46 -14.66
C GLY A 84 7.15 -6.87 -14.60
N GLY A 85 7.50 -7.78 -13.69
CA GLY A 85 8.82 -8.43 -13.76
C GLY A 85 8.87 -9.30 -15.01
N SER A 86 9.99 -9.23 -15.73
CA SER A 86 10.34 -10.09 -16.86
C SER A 86 10.12 -11.58 -16.58
#